data_AF-A0A9E7NDA0-F1
#
_entry.id   AF-A0A9E7NDA0-F1
#
_cell.length_a   1.000
_cell.length_b   1.000
_cell.length_c   1.000
_cell.angle_alpha   90.00
_cell.angle_beta   90.00
_cell.angle_gamma   90.00
#
_symmetry.space_group_name_H-M   'P 1'
#
loop_
_entity.id
_entity.type
_entity.pdbx_description
1 polymer ?
#
loop_
_entity_poly.entity_id
_entity_poly.type
_entity_poly.pdbx_seq_one_letter_code
_entity_poly.pdbx_strand_id
1 'polypeptide(L)'
;MKRRTLLAGVSLGPGLFAGCLGRTPKADGNQTNTTNGTSPSTENNTTQMDDAQSSEIEYEQCEAPYVNPNKTELPAPAQKEITTALQGGEYETTNDLILPQVFDIQESYIKMDRTDGRTVYYTANVEKDGEINRLSLTEEFPPVGSLYFRNITPEIRTFDIRLVYHADITTDSAYKGQGDVLFDETVELAALDKVEGHKVALLDYGEYRFGTYRLEISVDGENDDVVWSMSEEHDALDNAIEYTGSGELSPPKRRLSEYGTLRNCSWDEDGNLVSGLGSH
;
A
#
# COMPACT_ATOMS: atom_id res chain seq x y z
N MET A 1 -3.87 -39.39 -13.62
CA MET A 1 -2.63 -39.37 -14.45
C MET A 1 -2.97 -39.11 -15.91
N LYS A 2 -2.84 -37.87 -16.38
CA LYS A 2 -2.80 -37.53 -17.81
C LYS A 2 -1.59 -36.64 -18.03
N ARG A 3 -0.67 -37.15 -18.86
CA ARG A 3 0.54 -36.46 -19.32
C ARG A 3 0.23 -35.69 -20.61
N ARG A 4 1.13 -34.75 -20.94
CA ARG A 4 1.46 -34.15 -22.25
C ARG A 4 0.98 -32.69 -22.39
N THR A 5 1.74 -31.71 -22.88
CA THR A 5 3.09 -31.65 -23.48
C THR A 5 3.54 -30.17 -23.53
N LEU A 6 4.84 -29.93 -23.32
CA LEU A 6 5.58 -28.67 -23.53
C LEU A 6 5.71 -28.31 -25.03
N LEU A 7 5.77 -27.00 -25.36
CA LEU A 7 6.61 -26.38 -26.43
C LEU A 7 6.45 -24.84 -26.33
N ALA A 8 7.53 -24.11 -25.98
CA ALA A 8 8.33 -23.21 -26.85
C ALA A 8 7.55 -21.98 -27.35
N GLY A 9 8.00 -20.72 -27.26
CA GLY A 9 9.31 -20.06 -27.20
C GLY A 9 9.15 -18.72 -27.95
N VAL A 10 10.20 -17.87 -27.98
CA VAL A 10 10.36 -16.59 -28.75
C VAL A 10 9.79 -15.35 -28.01
N SER A 11 10.45 -14.19 -27.86
CA SER A 11 11.76 -13.64 -28.27
C SER A 11 12.10 -12.42 -27.41
N LEU A 12 13.39 -12.22 -27.13
CA LEU A 12 14.00 -10.96 -26.71
C LEU A 12 14.04 -9.94 -27.86
N GLY A 13 13.75 -8.68 -27.58
CA GLY A 13 14.03 -7.55 -28.47
C GLY A 13 14.39 -6.30 -27.66
N PRO A 14 15.62 -5.77 -27.74
CA PRO A 14 15.98 -4.50 -27.13
C PRO A 14 15.63 -3.33 -28.06
N GLY A 15 14.77 -2.42 -27.59
CA GLY A 15 14.51 -1.14 -28.25
C GLY A 15 15.38 -0.04 -27.65
N LEU A 16 16.46 0.31 -28.36
CA LEU A 16 17.25 1.52 -28.11
C LEU A 16 16.53 2.71 -28.76
N PHE A 17 16.08 3.69 -27.97
CA PHE A 17 15.74 5.02 -28.50
C PHE A 17 16.79 6.03 -28.07
N ALA A 18 17.54 6.48 -29.07
CA ALA A 18 18.50 7.57 -29.04
C ALA A 18 17.78 8.93 -28.93
N GLY A 19 18.43 9.86 -28.25
CA GLY A 19 17.88 11.18 -27.92
C GLY A 19 17.79 12.19 -29.06
N CYS A 20 17.15 13.31 -28.72
CA CYS A 20 17.24 14.57 -29.45
C CYS A 20 17.49 15.72 -28.46
N LEU A 21 18.74 16.18 -28.42
CA LEU A 21 19.12 17.49 -27.91
C LEU A 21 18.68 18.56 -28.92
N GLY A 22 17.63 19.31 -28.59
CA GLY A 22 17.10 20.42 -29.38
C GLY A 22 17.61 21.78 -28.88
N ARG A 23 18.63 22.28 -29.57
CA ARG A 23 19.35 23.55 -29.39
C ARG A 23 18.45 24.79 -29.59
N THR A 24 18.67 25.81 -28.76
CA THR A 24 18.08 27.16 -28.81
C THR A 24 18.44 27.96 -30.07
N PRO A 25 17.54 28.85 -30.54
CA PRO A 25 17.92 30.06 -31.26
C PRO A 25 17.78 31.29 -30.38
N LYS A 26 18.92 31.96 -30.23
CA LYS A 26 19.12 33.33 -29.78
C LYS A 26 18.51 34.29 -30.82
N ALA A 27 17.72 35.27 -30.38
CA ALA A 27 17.35 36.43 -31.19
C ALA A 27 17.56 37.69 -30.35
N ASP A 28 18.55 38.47 -30.79
CA ASP A 28 18.90 39.81 -30.32
C ASP A 28 17.89 40.86 -30.83
N GLY A 29 17.71 41.95 -30.08
CA GLY A 29 17.04 43.17 -30.56
C GLY A 29 16.21 43.87 -29.49
N ASN A 30 16.81 44.60 -28.55
CA ASN A 30 17.17 46.04 -28.65
C ASN A 30 15.95 46.99 -28.51
N GLN A 31 15.76 47.62 -27.33
CA GLN A 31 15.77 49.09 -27.16
C GLN A 31 15.47 49.53 -25.72
N THR A 32 16.49 50.20 -25.16
CA THR A 32 16.52 51.34 -24.23
C THR A 32 15.21 51.90 -23.64
N ASN A 33 15.19 52.07 -22.31
CA ASN A 33 15.08 53.41 -21.72
C ASN A 33 15.63 53.46 -20.27
N THR A 34 16.47 54.46 -20.07
CA THR A 34 17.16 54.83 -18.83
C THR A 34 16.26 55.70 -17.97
N THR A 35 16.07 55.37 -16.69
CA THR A 35 15.80 56.39 -15.66
C THR A 35 16.44 55.99 -14.33
N ASN A 36 17.27 56.89 -13.82
CA ASN A 36 17.97 56.83 -12.54
C ASN A 36 17.02 56.71 -11.34
N GLY A 37 17.44 55.95 -10.32
CA GLY A 37 16.80 55.92 -9.01
C GLY A 37 17.60 55.10 -8.00
N THR A 38 18.54 55.76 -7.33
CA THR A 38 19.02 55.61 -5.95
C THR A 38 18.85 54.26 -5.22
N SER A 39 19.98 53.71 -4.75
CA SER A 39 20.11 52.61 -3.78
C SER A 39 19.21 52.78 -2.53
N PRO A 40 18.81 51.65 -1.92
CA PRO A 40 19.63 51.15 -0.83
C PRO A 40 19.96 49.66 -0.95
N SER A 41 21.19 49.35 -0.56
CA SER A 41 21.68 48.04 -0.17
C SER A 41 20.63 47.24 0.60
N THR A 42 20.12 46.18 -0.03
CA THR A 42 19.47 45.08 0.67
C THR A 42 20.48 43.94 0.65
N GLU A 43 21.07 43.69 1.79
CA GLU A 43 21.88 42.51 2.08
C GLU A 43 21.03 41.28 1.70
N ASN A 44 21.46 40.59 0.65
CA ASN A 44 21.02 39.23 0.38
C ASN A 44 21.51 38.36 1.54
N ASN A 45 20.72 38.28 2.61
CA ASN A 45 20.68 37.09 3.44
C ASN A 45 20.11 35.98 2.55
N THR A 46 21.01 35.39 1.77
CA THR A 46 20.85 34.02 1.33
C THR A 46 20.80 33.21 2.61
N THR A 47 19.60 32.92 3.10
CA THR A 47 19.39 31.86 4.07
C THR A 47 19.75 30.58 3.36
N GLN A 48 21.06 30.32 3.35
CA GLN A 48 21.66 29.04 3.16
C GLN A 48 20.99 28.18 4.23
N MET A 49 20.05 27.34 3.82
CA MET A 49 19.53 26.30 4.69
C MET A 49 20.72 25.41 4.96
N ASP A 50 21.38 25.67 6.09
CA ASP A 50 22.45 24.87 6.63
C ASP A 50 21.91 23.45 6.80
N ASP A 51 22.23 22.57 5.85
CA ASP A 51 22.21 21.11 5.98
C ASP A 51 23.28 20.63 7.00
N ALA A 52 23.55 21.43 8.03
CA ALA A 52 24.66 21.28 8.96
C ALA A 52 24.14 21.25 10.41
N GLN A 53 23.53 20.12 10.79
CA GLN A 53 23.56 19.50 12.13
C GLN A 53 22.43 18.45 12.25
N SER A 54 22.43 17.42 11.41
CA SER A 54 21.53 16.26 11.60
C SER A 54 22.23 15.09 12.32
N SER A 55 23.48 15.24 12.75
CA SER A 55 24.33 14.11 13.15
C SER A 55 24.41 13.84 14.67
N GLU A 56 23.47 14.34 15.49
CA GLU A 56 23.61 14.17 16.96
C GLU A 56 22.35 13.68 17.69
N ILE A 57 21.20 13.54 17.01
CA ILE A 57 19.99 13.01 17.64
C ILE A 57 19.86 11.52 17.29
N GLU A 58 19.97 10.65 18.29
CA GLU A 58 19.64 9.24 18.17
C GLU A 58 18.14 9.06 18.41
N TYR A 59 17.42 8.53 17.42
CA TYR A 59 15.97 8.34 17.51
C TYR A 59 15.62 6.95 18.07
N GLU A 60 14.68 6.89 19.01
CA GLU A 60 14.05 5.63 19.39
C GLU A 60 13.16 5.10 18.26
N GLN A 61 13.28 3.81 17.96
CA GLN A 61 12.61 3.21 16.81
C GLN A 61 11.16 2.84 17.11
N CYS A 62 10.24 3.28 16.25
CA CYS A 62 8.83 2.93 16.30
C CYS A 62 8.58 1.54 15.70
N GLU A 63 8.10 0.60 16.52
CA GLU A 63 7.71 -0.76 16.10
C GLU A 63 6.26 -0.84 15.55
N ALA A 64 5.68 0.29 15.14
CA ALA A 64 4.34 0.27 14.55
C ALA A 64 4.41 -0.37 13.15
N PRO A 65 3.54 -1.35 12.83
CA PRO A 65 3.52 -1.97 11.50
C PRO A 65 3.06 -0.99 10.41
N TYR A 66 2.39 0.10 10.81
CA TYR A 66 1.93 1.15 9.93
C TYR A 66 2.30 2.53 10.50
N VAL A 67 2.91 3.36 9.67
CA VAL A 67 3.24 4.75 9.99
C VAL A 67 2.50 5.65 9.02
N ASN A 68 1.76 6.65 9.50
CA ASN A 68 1.10 7.63 8.63
C ASN A 68 1.78 9.00 8.81
N PRO A 69 2.63 9.46 7.88
CA PRO A 69 3.38 10.71 8.02
C PRO A 69 2.55 11.97 8.23
N ASN A 70 1.24 11.93 7.96
CA ASN A 70 0.32 13.05 8.18
C ASN A 70 -0.37 13.02 9.56
N LYS A 71 -0.29 11.89 10.28
CA LYS A 71 -0.93 11.68 11.60
C LYS A 71 0.09 11.33 12.69
N THR A 72 1.20 10.73 12.30
CA THR A 72 2.37 10.45 13.10
C THR A 72 3.26 11.68 13.05
N GLU A 73 3.64 12.21 14.22
CA GLU A 73 4.56 13.34 14.34
C GLU A 73 6.00 12.85 14.12
N LEU A 74 6.32 12.46 12.87
CA LEU A 74 7.67 12.03 12.50
C LEU A 74 8.67 13.18 12.70
N PRO A 75 9.93 12.87 13.10
CA PRO A 75 10.98 13.87 13.08
C PRO A 75 11.08 14.52 11.70
N ALA A 76 11.26 15.85 11.70
CA ALA A 76 11.27 16.63 10.45
C ALA A 76 12.26 16.10 9.38
N PRO A 77 13.46 15.60 9.73
CA PRO A 77 14.33 14.96 8.74
C PRO A 77 13.70 13.73 8.07
N ALA A 78 13.14 12.80 8.85
CA ALA A 78 12.45 11.61 8.33
C ALA A 78 11.24 11.98 7.46
N GLN A 79 10.47 13.00 7.86
CA GLN A 79 9.33 13.48 7.08
C GLN A 79 9.78 14.08 5.73
N LYS A 80 10.90 14.81 5.71
CA LYS A 80 11.51 15.35 4.48
C LYS A 80 11.95 14.24 3.53
N GLU A 81 12.56 13.18 4.05
CA GLU A 81 12.98 12.01 3.26
C GLU A 81 11.79 11.36 2.55
N ILE A 82 10.72 11.02 3.30
CA ILE A 82 9.49 10.44 2.72
C ILE A 82 8.88 11.37 1.68
N THR A 83 8.67 12.64 2.04
CA THR A 83 7.97 13.59 1.16
C THR A 83 8.74 13.79 -0.14
N THR A 84 10.07 13.87 -0.08
CA THR A 84 10.91 14.02 -1.27
C THR A 84 10.87 12.76 -2.13
N ALA A 85 10.98 11.57 -1.52
CA ALA A 85 10.88 10.31 -2.26
C ALA A 85 9.51 10.13 -2.92
N LEU A 86 8.41 10.50 -2.25
CA LEU A 86 7.07 10.45 -2.85
C LEU A 86 6.89 11.43 -4.03
N GLN A 87 7.51 12.61 -3.96
CA GLN A 87 7.37 13.65 -4.99
C GLN A 87 8.32 13.44 -6.18
N GLY A 88 9.56 13.02 -5.91
CA GLY A 88 10.64 12.88 -6.87
C GLY A 88 10.91 11.44 -7.33
N GLY A 89 10.26 10.45 -6.71
CA GLY A 89 10.51 9.02 -6.90
C GLY A 89 11.61 8.46 -5.99
N GLU A 90 12.61 9.28 -5.64
CA GLU A 90 13.71 8.92 -4.75
C GLU A 90 14.16 10.12 -3.91
N TYR A 91 14.77 9.84 -2.75
CA TYR A 91 15.52 10.79 -1.95
C TYR A 91 16.97 10.32 -1.88
N GLU A 92 17.91 11.20 -2.18
CA GLU A 92 19.35 10.91 -2.16
C GLU A 92 20.07 11.82 -1.17
N THR A 93 21.05 11.26 -0.47
CA THR A 93 21.89 12.00 0.46
C THR A 93 23.27 11.35 0.58
N THR A 94 24.27 12.12 0.99
CA THR A 94 25.60 11.60 1.35
C THR A 94 25.75 11.28 2.83
N ASN A 95 24.78 11.72 3.64
CA ASN A 95 24.68 11.37 5.05
C ASN A 95 23.84 10.10 5.21
N ASP A 96 23.81 9.54 6.41
CA ASP A 96 22.89 8.43 6.71
C ASP A 96 21.43 8.89 6.64
N LEU A 97 20.56 7.98 6.21
CA LEU A 97 19.12 8.22 6.21
C LEU A 97 18.59 8.15 7.64
N ILE A 98 17.69 9.07 7.97
CA ILE A 98 17.04 9.15 9.27
C ILE A 98 15.84 8.20 9.33
N LEU A 99 15.16 7.98 8.21
CA LEU A 99 13.96 7.15 8.16
C LEU A 99 14.13 5.74 8.76
N PRO A 100 15.19 4.98 8.42
CA PRO A 100 15.39 3.63 8.96
C PRO A 100 15.76 3.61 10.45
N GLN A 101 16.15 4.75 11.02
CA GLN A 101 16.43 4.88 12.45
C GLN A 101 15.14 5.11 13.24
N VAL A 102 14.19 5.82 12.63
CA VAL A 102 12.92 6.20 13.25
C VAL A 102 11.89 5.07 13.17
N PHE A 103 11.89 4.24 12.12
CA PHE A 103 11.01 3.07 12.03
C PHE A 103 11.66 1.91 11.29
N ASP A 104 11.18 0.69 11.55
CA ASP A 104 11.64 -0.51 10.85
C ASP A 104 11.10 -0.57 9.42
N ILE A 105 11.91 -0.11 8.47
CA ILE A 105 11.53 -0.07 7.05
C ILE A 105 11.31 -1.45 6.41
N GLN A 106 11.74 -2.54 7.06
CA GLN A 106 11.60 -3.90 6.52
C GLN A 106 10.31 -4.57 6.99
N GLU A 107 9.84 -4.23 8.20
CA GLU A 107 8.65 -4.83 8.79
C GLU A 107 7.43 -3.90 8.77
N SER A 108 7.61 -2.62 8.45
CA SER A 108 6.56 -1.61 8.48
C SER A 108 6.24 -1.00 7.12
N TYR A 109 5.01 -0.51 6.99
CA TYR A 109 4.52 0.19 5.81
C TYR A 109 4.26 1.67 6.09
N ILE A 110 4.59 2.52 5.13
CA ILE A 110 4.19 3.93 5.14
C ILE A 110 2.78 4.02 4.54
N LYS A 111 1.82 4.45 5.37
CA LYS A 111 0.41 4.62 5.04
C LYS A 111 0.11 6.08 4.70
N MET A 112 -0.43 6.34 3.51
CA MET A 112 -0.74 7.69 3.02
C MET A 112 -2.20 7.81 2.58
N ASP A 113 -2.92 8.75 3.17
CA ASP A 113 -4.26 9.13 2.72
C ASP A 113 -4.12 10.07 1.49
N ARG A 114 -4.58 9.63 0.32
CA ARG A 114 -4.59 10.44 -0.90
C ARG A 114 -5.74 11.44 -0.89
N THR A 115 -5.60 12.50 -1.68
CA THR A 115 -6.64 13.53 -1.86
C THR A 115 -7.93 13.02 -2.49
N ASP A 116 -7.89 11.88 -3.17
CA ASP A 116 -9.08 11.22 -3.73
C ASP A 116 -9.82 10.34 -2.70
N GLY A 117 -9.38 10.34 -1.44
CA GLY A 117 -9.98 9.58 -0.34
C GLY A 117 -9.53 8.13 -0.27
N ARG A 118 -8.61 7.69 -1.13
CA ARG A 118 -8.02 6.34 -1.06
C ARG A 118 -6.78 6.34 -0.17
N THR A 119 -6.54 5.22 0.50
CA THR A 119 -5.27 5.01 1.21
C THR A 119 -4.33 4.15 0.38
N VAL A 120 -3.05 4.52 0.38
CA VAL A 120 -1.96 3.81 -0.29
C VAL A 120 -0.89 3.46 0.72
N TYR A 121 -0.24 2.33 0.50
CA TYR A 121 0.84 1.81 1.33
C TYR A 121 2.13 1.78 0.50
N TYR A 122 3.23 2.12 1.14
CA TYR A 122 4.54 2.08 0.53
C TYR A 122 5.50 1.27 1.38
N THR A 123 6.29 0.41 0.73
CA THR A 123 7.52 -0.15 1.29
C THR A 123 8.67 0.81 1.00
N ALA A 124 9.57 0.95 1.98
CA ALA A 124 10.75 1.78 1.87
C ALA A 124 11.95 0.91 1.52
N ASN A 125 12.58 1.20 0.38
CA ASN A 125 13.78 0.52 -0.09
C ASN A 125 14.97 1.47 0.03
N VAL A 126 16.01 1.01 0.74
CA VAL A 126 17.26 1.76 0.91
C VAL A 126 18.37 1.07 0.15
N GLU A 127 19.01 1.82 -0.74
CA GLU A 127 20.17 1.39 -1.50
C GLU A 127 21.37 2.30 -1.19
N LYS A 128 22.58 1.74 -1.27
CA LYS A 128 23.82 2.50 -1.11
C LYS A 128 24.72 2.28 -2.31
N ASP A 129 25.04 3.38 -3.01
CA ASP A 129 26.00 3.40 -4.12
C ASP A 129 27.17 4.33 -3.79
N GLY A 130 28.29 3.74 -3.38
CA GLY A 130 29.45 4.49 -2.88
C GLY A 130 29.11 5.27 -1.61
N GLU A 131 29.18 6.59 -1.70
CA GLU A 131 28.86 7.52 -0.60
C GLU A 131 27.40 8.01 -0.64
N ILE A 132 26.63 7.63 -1.66
CA ILE A 132 25.23 8.07 -1.81
C ILE A 132 24.32 7.00 -1.20
N ASN A 133 23.54 7.40 -0.20
CA ASN A 133 22.39 6.65 0.29
C ASN A 133 21.14 7.12 -0.44
N ARG A 134 20.35 6.16 -0.93
CA ARG A 134 19.14 6.41 -1.70
C ARG A 134 17.95 5.72 -1.03
N LEU A 135 16.90 6.49 -0.78
CA LEU A 135 15.59 6.00 -0.36
C LEU A 135 14.65 6.05 -1.55
N SER A 136 14.00 4.92 -1.86
CA SER A 136 12.90 4.86 -2.81
C SER A 136 11.68 4.27 -2.13
N LEU A 137 10.49 4.73 -2.55
CA LEU A 137 9.22 4.25 -2.01
C LEU A 137 8.48 3.52 -3.11
N THR A 138 8.15 2.26 -2.86
CA THR A 138 7.40 1.44 -3.80
C THR A 138 6.01 1.23 -3.26
N GLU A 139 4.99 1.56 -4.05
CA GLU A 139 3.61 1.27 -3.71
C GLU A 139 3.43 -0.25 -3.61
N GLU A 140 3.16 -0.74 -2.41
CA GLU A 140 3.06 -2.15 -2.09
C GLU A 140 2.09 -2.34 -0.93
N PHE A 141 1.25 -3.36 -1.04
CA PHE A 141 0.23 -3.63 -0.03
C PHE A 141 0.77 -4.54 1.07
N PRO A 142 0.40 -4.29 2.33
CA PRO A 142 0.71 -5.20 3.42
C PRO A 142 0.14 -6.58 3.13
N PRO A 143 0.91 -7.66 3.32
CA PRO A 143 0.40 -9.00 3.13
C PRO A 143 -0.68 -9.26 4.18
N VAL A 144 -1.84 -9.71 3.73
CA VAL A 144 -2.91 -10.19 4.63
C VAL A 144 -3.04 -11.70 4.53
N GLY A 145 -3.62 -12.30 5.57
CA GLY A 145 -3.93 -13.73 5.62
C GLY A 145 -4.82 -14.18 4.48
N SER A 146 -4.69 -15.47 4.11
CA SER A 146 -5.50 -16.12 3.09
C SER A 146 -7.01 -15.93 3.32
N LEU A 147 -7.78 -15.81 2.24
CA LEU A 147 -9.25 -15.82 2.29
C LEU A 147 -9.75 -17.23 2.20
N TYR A 148 -10.70 -17.59 3.05
CA TYR A 148 -11.40 -18.87 2.96
C TYR A 148 -12.89 -18.67 2.69
N PHE A 149 -13.49 -19.64 2.00
CA PHE A 149 -14.93 -19.84 2.02
C PHE A 149 -15.24 -21.08 2.86
N ARG A 150 -16.25 -20.97 3.73
CA ARG A 150 -16.63 -22.02 4.69
C ARG A 150 -18.09 -22.39 4.57
N ASN A 151 -18.35 -23.69 4.52
CA ASN A 151 -19.67 -24.23 4.73
C ASN A 151 -19.89 -24.45 6.23
N ILE A 152 -20.69 -23.59 6.87
CA ILE A 152 -21.00 -23.72 8.30
C ILE A 152 -22.32 -24.46 8.55
N THR A 153 -22.91 -25.05 7.51
CA THR A 153 -24.11 -25.89 7.61
C THR A 153 -23.77 -27.30 8.10
N PRO A 154 -24.76 -28.07 8.62
CA PRO A 154 -24.54 -29.46 9.03
C PRO A 154 -24.54 -30.45 7.85
N GLU A 155 -24.60 -29.99 6.61
CA GLU A 155 -24.74 -30.82 5.41
C GLU A 155 -23.58 -30.60 4.44
N ILE A 156 -23.26 -31.63 3.65
CA ILE A 156 -22.32 -31.50 2.53
C ILE A 156 -23.06 -30.75 1.42
N ARG A 157 -22.39 -29.75 0.84
CA ARG A 157 -22.95 -28.91 -0.22
C ARG A 157 -21.93 -28.73 -1.33
N THR A 158 -22.42 -28.66 -2.57
CA THR A 158 -21.60 -28.31 -3.74
C THR A 158 -21.86 -26.85 -4.08
N PHE A 159 -20.80 -26.05 -4.17
CA PHE A 159 -20.85 -24.63 -4.43
C PHE A 159 -20.16 -24.34 -5.76
N ASP A 160 -20.83 -23.62 -6.65
CA ASP A 160 -20.16 -22.90 -7.73
C ASP A 160 -19.75 -21.53 -7.19
N ILE A 161 -18.45 -21.28 -7.06
CA ILE A 161 -17.92 -20.07 -6.42
C ILE A 161 -17.17 -19.24 -7.45
N ARG A 162 -17.51 -17.95 -7.53
CA ARG A 162 -16.80 -16.98 -8.36
C ARG A 162 -16.42 -15.74 -7.55
N LEU A 163 -15.13 -15.49 -7.42
CA LEU A 163 -14.58 -14.29 -6.80
C LEU A 163 -14.07 -13.33 -7.88
N VAL A 164 -14.59 -12.11 -7.87
CA VAL A 164 -14.21 -11.04 -8.78
C VAL A 164 -13.63 -9.87 -7.99
N TYR A 165 -12.55 -9.29 -8.50
CA TYR A 165 -11.88 -8.11 -7.94
C TYR A 165 -12.03 -6.90 -8.86
N HIS A 166 -12.19 -5.74 -8.23
CA HIS A 166 -12.23 -4.44 -8.85
C HIS A 166 -11.29 -3.49 -8.13
N ALA A 167 -10.42 -2.79 -8.87
CA ALA A 167 -9.50 -1.81 -8.29
C ALA A 167 -10.21 -0.59 -7.69
N ASP A 168 -11.43 -0.30 -8.14
CA ASP A 168 -12.25 0.76 -7.59
C ASP A 168 -12.85 0.33 -6.24
N ILE A 169 -12.71 1.19 -5.23
CA ILE A 169 -13.34 0.99 -3.93
C ILE A 169 -14.79 1.48 -4.01
N THR A 170 -15.73 0.56 -3.89
CA THR A 170 -17.17 0.82 -3.81
C THR A 170 -17.86 -0.26 -2.99
N THR A 171 -18.73 0.14 -2.08
CA THR A 171 -19.60 -0.79 -1.34
C THR A 171 -20.95 -0.99 -2.01
N ASP A 172 -21.15 -0.43 -3.20
CA ASP A 172 -22.41 -0.55 -3.93
C ASP A 172 -22.54 -1.97 -4.51
N SER A 173 -23.50 -2.74 -4.01
CA SER A 173 -23.82 -4.08 -4.51
C SER A 173 -24.33 -4.07 -5.95
N ALA A 174 -24.75 -2.90 -6.48
CA ALA A 174 -25.13 -2.74 -7.88
C ALA A 174 -23.93 -2.54 -8.82
N TYR A 175 -22.69 -2.57 -8.32
CA TYR A 175 -21.51 -2.39 -9.14
C TYR A 175 -21.35 -3.55 -10.15
N LYS A 176 -21.41 -3.21 -11.44
CA LYS A 176 -21.29 -4.14 -12.58
C LYS A 176 -20.05 -3.88 -13.43
N GLY A 177 -18.99 -3.32 -12.83
CA GLY A 177 -17.73 -3.13 -13.53
C GLY A 177 -17.19 -4.45 -14.08
N GLN A 178 -16.40 -4.40 -15.14
CA GLN A 178 -15.64 -5.56 -15.58
C GLN A 178 -14.46 -5.72 -14.62
N GLY A 179 -14.44 -6.81 -13.84
CA GLY A 179 -13.39 -7.09 -12.86
C GLY A 179 -12.52 -8.27 -13.24
N ASP A 180 -11.42 -8.43 -12.51
CA ASP A 180 -10.52 -9.57 -12.65
C ASP A 180 -11.10 -10.74 -11.87
N VAL A 181 -11.28 -11.88 -12.54
CA VAL A 181 -11.71 -13.11 -11.87
C VAL A 181 -10.50 -13.72 -11.16
N LEU A 182 -10.59 -13.83 -9.84
CA LEU A 182 -9.52 -14.38 -9.00
C LEU A 182 -9.77 -15.85 -8.64
N PHE A 183 -11.04 -16.25 -8.54
CA PHE A 183 -11.45 -17.63 -8.26
C PHE A 183 -12.71 -17.94 -9.07
N ASP A 184 -12.80 -19.12 -9.70
CA ASP A 184 -13.98 -19.58 -10.45
C ASP A 184 -13.97 -21.12 -10.51
N GLU A 185 -14.46 -21.77 -9.45
CA GLU A 185 -14.46 -23.23 -9.32
C GLU A 185 -15.72 -23.78 -8.66
N THR A 186 -16.07 -25.01 -9.03
CA THR A 186 -17.08 -25.83 -8.33
C THR A 186 -16.40 -26.67 -7.25
N VAL A 187 -16.81 -26.49 -6.00
CA VAL A 187 -16.22 -27.19 -4.83
C VAL A 187 -17.29 -27.90 -4.01
N GLU A 188 -17.02 -29.14 -3.62
CA GLU A 188 -17.82 -29.85 -2.63
C GLU A 188 -17.21 -29.61 -1.24
N LEU A 189 -17.96 -28.99 -0.33
CA LEU A 189 -17.52 -28.74 1.03
C LEU A 189 -18.31 -29.57 2.03
N ALA A 190 -17.56 -30.20 2.94
CA ALA A 190 -18.11 -30.99 4.02
C ALA A 190 -18.90 -30.12 5.02
N ALA A 191 -19.73 -30.78 5.82
CA ALA A 191 -20.43 -30.17 6.94
C ALA A 191 -19.46 -29.63 8.02
N LEU A 192 -19.90 -28.63 8.79
CA LEU A 192 -19.09 -27.98 9.84
C LEU A 192 -18.58 -28.96 10.91
N ASP A 193 -19.32 -30.03 11.19
CA ASP A 193 -18.93 -31.05 12.18
C ASP A 193 -17.71 -31.89 11.75
N LYS A 194 -17.24 -31.73 10.51
CA LYS A 194 -16.04 -32.39 9.98
C LYS A 194 -14.81 -31.53 10.21
N VAL A 195 -13.76 -32.16 10.76
CA VAL A 195 -12.46 -31.52 11.04
C VAL A 195 -11.79 -31.01 9.75
N GLU A 196 -12.01 -31.70 8.63
CA GLU A 196 -11.41 -31.37 7.33
C GLU A 196 -12.47 -31.23 6.23
N GLY A 197 -12.17 -30.43 5.21
CA GLY A 197 -13.00 -30.31 4.00
C GLY A 197 -14.20 -29.37 4.09
N HIS A 198 -14.45 -28.71 5.22
CA HIS A 198 -15.54 -27.72 5.36
C HIS A 198 -15.16 -26.31 4.84
N LYS A 199 -13.95 -26.14 4.29
CA LYS A 199 -13.45 -24.86 3.78
C LYS A 199 -12.56 -25.01 2.55
N VAL A 200 -12.52 -23.98 1.72
CA VAL A 200 -11.61 -23.83 0.58
C VAL A 200 -10.91 -22.47 0.66
N ALA A 201 -9.66 -22.40 0.22
CA ALA A 201 -8.96 -21.12 0.06
C ALA A 201 -9.44 -20.45 -1.22
N LEU A 202 -9.92 -19.21 -1.11
CA LEU A 202 -10.29 -18.37 -2.26
C LEU A 202 -9.11 -17.54 -2.76
N LEU A 203 -8.24 -17.12 -1.84
CA LEU A 203 -7.02 -16.36 -2.10
C LEU A 203 -5.92 -16.81 -1.15
N ASP A 204 -4.71 -16.96 -1.67
CA ASP A 204 -3.54 -17.30 -0.86
C ASP A 204 -3.00 -16.08 -0.11
N TYR A 205 -2.05 -16.32 0.80
CA TYR A 205 -1.40 -15.28 1.60
C TYR A 205 -0.73 -14.24 0.68
N GLY A 206 -1.04 -12.96 0.88
CA GLY A 206 -0.49 -11.86 0.07
C GLY A 206 -1.17 -11.59 -1.28
N GLU A 207 -2.22 -12.32 -1.65
CA GLU A 207 -2.92 -12.10 -2.94
C GLU A 207 -4.01 -11.01 -2.88
N TYR A 208 -4.36 -10.57 -1.68
CA TYR A 208 -5.31 -9.50 -1.43
C TYR A 208 -4.78 -8.12 -1.85
N ARG A 209 -5.70 -7.28 -2.34
CA ARG A 209 -5.46 -5.97 -2.92
C ARG A 209 -6.53 -5.01 -2.40
N PHE A 210 -6.24 -3.72 -2.34
CA PHE A 210 -7.29 -2.73 -2.09
C PHE A 210 -8.22 -2.63 -3.27
N GLY A 211 -9.51 -2.50 -2.97
CA GLY A 211 -10.55 -2.49 -3.96
C GLY A 211 -11.79 -3.20 -3.47
N THR A 212 -12.70 -3.45 -4.40
CA THR A 212 -13.94 -4.15 -4.14
C THR A 212 -13.87 -5.58 -4.63
N TYR A 213 -14.26 -6.49 -3.76
CA TYR A 213 -14.43 -7.89 -4.04
C TYR A 213 -15.90 -8.22 -4.10
N ARG A 214 -16.25 -9.10 -5.02
CA ARG A 214 -17.58 -9.68 -5.15
C ARG A 214 -17.43 -11.19 -5.20
N LEU A 215 -17.99 -11.86 -4.21
CA LEU A 215 -18.11 -13.32 -4.23
C LEU A 215 -19.54 -13.64 -4.64
N GLU A 216 -19.69 -14.32 -5.76
CA GLU A 216 -20.92 -14.91 -6.23
C GLU A 216 -20.86 -16.41 -5.91
N ILE A 217 -21.92 -16.95 -5.31
CA ILE A 217 -22.07 -18.39 -5.08
C ILE A 217 -23.36 -18.90 -5.72
N SER A 218 -23.32 -20.14 -6.20
CA SER A 218 -24.50 -20.92 -6.54
C SER A 218 -24.50 -22.22 -5.76
N VAL A 219 -25.60 -22.54 -5.09
CA VAL A 219 -25.77 -23.78 -4.32
C VAL A 219 -27.20 -24.27 -4.49
N ASP A 220 -27.35 -25.52 -4.93
CA ASP A 220 -28.66 -26.16 -5.17
C ASP A 220 -29.61 -25.35 -6.10
N GLY A 221 -29.05 -24.55 -7.00
CA GLY A 221 -29.79 -23.69 -7.93
C GLY A 221 -30.23 -22.35 -7.35
N GLU A 222 -29.92 -22.08 -6.09
CA GLU A 222 -30.02 -20.76 -5.47
C GLU A 222 -28.71 -19.98 -5.69
N ASN A 223 -28.82 -18.69 -5.97
CA ASN A 223 -27.67 -17.81 -6.12
C ASN A 223 -27.67 -16.79 -4.99
N ASP A 224 -26.50 -16.54 -4.44
CA ASP A 224 -26.26 -15.47 -3.46
C ASP A 224 -24.96 -14.76 -3.82
N ASP A 225 -24.84 -13.49 -3.42
CA ASP A 225 -23.61 -12.74 -3.62
C ASP A 225 -23.34 -11.77 -2.48
N VAL A 226 -22.06 -11.63 -2.14
CA VAL A 226 -21.59 -10.65 -1.18
C VAL A 226 -20.56 -9.76 -1.83
N VAL A 227 -20.78 -8.46 -1.69
CA VAL A 227 -19.83 -7.43 -2.09
C VAL A 227 -19.20 -6.85 -0.83
N TRP A 228 -17.88 -6.85 -0.76
CA TRP A 228 -17.16 -6.16 0.29
C TRP A 228 -16.01 -5.38 -0.31
N SER A 229 -15.71 -4.25 0.32
CA SER A 229 -14.49 -3.51 0.00
C SER A 229 -13.42 -3.86 1.01
N MET A 230 -12.24 -4.16 0.49
CA MET A 230 -11.03 -4.19 1.30
C MET A 230 -10.52 -2.75 1.41
N SER A 231 -10.78 -2.18 2.57
CA SER A 231 -10.16 -0.95 3.07
C SER A 231 -9.36 -1.29 4.33
N GLU A 232 -8.64 -0.29 4.87
CA GLU A 232 -7.61 -0.39 5.90
C GLU A 232 -8.00 -1.04 7.25
N GLU A 233 -9.24 -1.51 7.39
CA GLU A 233 -9.83 -1.99 8.65
C GLU A 233 -10.02 -3.51 8.69
N HIS A 234 -9.33 -4.26 7.83
CA HIS A 234 -9.46 -5.72 7.79
C HIS A 234 -8.29 -6.44 8.45
N ASP A 235 -8.53 -6.95 9.65
CA ASP A 235 -7.61 -7.85 10.34
C ASP A 235 -7.96 -9.32 10.03
N ALA A 236 -6.92 -10.10 9.75
CA ALA A 236 -6.95 -11.37 9.03
C ALA A 236 -7.04 -12.63 9.91
N LEU A 237 -7.29 -12.47 11.21
CA LEU A 237 -7.30 -13.60 12.14
C LEU A 237 -8.40 -14.64 11.86
N ASP A 238 -9.47 -14.24 11.16
CA ASP A 238 -10.47 -15.18 10.65
C ASP A 238 -11.04 -14.69 9.30
N ASN A 239 -10.15 -14.53 8.30
CA ASN A 239 -10.50 -14.19 6.92
C ASN A 239 -11.32 -15.31 6.26
N ALA A 240 -12.58 -15.42 6.63
CA ALA A 240 -13.50 -16.40 6.09
C ALA A 240 -14.86 -15.78 5.76
N ILE A 241 -15.38 -16.16 4.61
CA ILE A 241 -16.77 -15.95 4.22
C ILE A 241 -17.53 -17.22 4.57
N GLU A 242 -18.61 -17.08 5.35
CA GLU A 242 -19.36 -18.21 5.90
C GLU A 242 -20.72 -18.30 5.23
N TYR A 243 -21.07 -19.50 4.73
CA TYR A 243 -22.41 -19.82 4.24
C TYR A 243 -23.23 -20.54 5.33
N THR A 244 -24.29 -19.88 5.79
CA THR A 244 -25.13 -20.30 6.93
C THR A 244 -26.28 -21.24 6.55
N GLY A 245 -26.55 -21.43 5.25
CA GLY A 245 -27.71 -22.20 4.77
C GLY A 245 -29.02 -21.42 4.67
N SER A 246 -29.07 -20.16 5.12
CA SER A 246 -30.22 -19.27 4.93
C SER A 246 -30.20 -18.48 3.63
N GLY A 247 -29.24 -18.78 2.74
CA GLY A 247 -28.95 -17.94 1.56
C GLY A 247 -28.42 -16.56 1.96
N GLU A 248 -27.72 -16.47 3.08
CA GLU A 248 -27.04 -15.25 3.52
C GLU A 248 -25.55 -15.55 3.68
N LEU A 249 -24.74 -14.87 2.88
CA LEU A 249 -23.30 -14.81 3.06
C LEU A 249 -22.91 -13.79 4.13
N SER A 250 -22.11 -14.24 5.10
CA SER A 250 -21.44 -13.31 6.01
C SER A 250 -20.20 -12.75 5.32
N PRO A 251 -20.08 -11.42 5.12
CA PRO A 251 -18.82 -10.84 4.67
C PRO A 251 -17.73 -11.19 5.68
N PRO A 252 -16.45 -11.22 5.25
CA PRO A 252 -15.38 -11.51 6.18
C PRO A 252 -15.44 -10.49 7.34
N LYS A 253 -15.27 -10.97 8.58
CA LYS A 253 -15.53 -10.18 9.77
C LYS A 253 -14.46 -9.09 9.91
N ARG A 254 -14.89 -7.83 9.95
CA ARG A 254 -14.04 -6.71 10.37
C ARG A 254 -13.76 -6.84 11.86
N ARG A 255 -12.53 -7.19 12.25
CA ARG A 255 -12.06 -6.92 13.61
C ARG A 255 -11.02 -5.82 13.57
N LEU A 256 -11.39 -4.66 14.11
CA LEU A 256 -10.45 -3.62 14.51
C LEU A 256 -9.79 -4.07 15.82
N SER A 257 -8.85 -5.02 15.78
CA SER A 257 -7.91 -5.32 16.88
C SER A 257 -7.17 -6.63 16.63
N GLU A 258 -5.89 -6.56 16.33
CA GLU A 258 -4.74 -6.93 17.17
C GLU A 258 -3.41 -6.73 16.41
N TYR A 259 -3.42 -6.62 15.06
CA TYR A 259 -2.23 -6.30 14.23
C TYR A 259 -1.96 -4.80 14.05
N GLY A 260 -2.38 -3.99 15.01
CA GLY A 260 -2.07 -2.57 15.09
C GLY A 260 -3.32 -1.70 15.01
N THR A 261 -3.87 -1.36 16.18
CA THR A 261 -4.29 0.04 16.34
C THR A 261 -3.16 0.90 15.78
N LEU A 262 -3.47 1.90 14.95
CA LEU A 262 -2.48 2.89 14.53
C LEU A 262 -1.74 3.34 15.79
N ARG A 263 -0.56 2.79 16.04
CA ARG A 263 0.28 3.22 17.13
C ARG A 263 0.86 4.51 16.59
N ASN A 264 0.21 5.60 16.97
CA ASN A 264 0.73 6.92 16.66
C ASN A 264 2.03 7.04 17.46
N CYS A 265 3.14 6.84 16.75
CA CYS A 265 4.44 7.18 17.25
C CYS A 265 4.61 8.70 17.16
N SER A 266 5.22 9.27 18.19
CA SER A 266 5.61 10.67 18.25
C SER A 266 6.95 10.72 18.95
N TRP A 267 7.79 11.67 18.55
CA TRP A 267 9.12 11.84 19.11
C TRP A 267 9.22 13.21 19.77
N ASP A 268 9.93 13.29 20.88
CA ASP A 268 10.32 14.58 21.45
C ASP A 268 11.53 15.17 20.71
N GLU A 269 11.94 16.38 21.11
CA GLU A 269 13.08 17.09 20.52
C GLU A 269 14.41 16.34 20.71
N ASP A 270 14.50 15.46 21.70
CA ASP A 270 15.67 14.66 22.03
C ASP A 270 15.68 13.31 21.29
N GLY A 271 14.65 13.02 20.50
CA GLY A 271 14.54 11.79 19.71
C GLY A 271 13.93 10.60 20.46
N ASN A 272 13.40 10.77 21.67
CA ASN A 272 12.75 9.70 22.41
C ASN A 272 11.30 9.50 21.94
N LEU A 273 10.83 8.26 21.93
CA LEU A 273 9.44 7.96 21.63
C LEU A 273 8.55 8.41 22.78
N VAL A 274 7.76 9.45 22.51
CA VAL A 274 6.65 9.83 23.37
C VAL A 274 5.51 8.90 23.00
N SER A 275 5.29 7.85 23.80
CA SER A 275 4.18 6.93 23.57
C SER A 275 2.86 7.70 23.58
N GLY A 276 2.23 7.85 22.41
CA GLY A 276 0.89 8.38 22.29
C GLY A 276 -0.07 7.44 23.01
N LEU A 277 -0.51 7.81 24.22
CA LEU A 277 -1.70 7.24 24.81
C LEU A 277 -2.83 7.47 23.81
N GLY A 278 -3.15 6.45 23.02
CA GLY A 278 -4.30 6.47 22.11
C GLY A 278 -5.56 6.65 22.94
N SER A 279 -5.97 7.89 23.15
CA SER A 279 -7.33 8.24 23.51
C SER A 279 -8.19 8.02 22.26
N HIS A 280 -8.72 6.81 22.15
CA HIS A 280 -9.94 6.53 21.40
C HIS A 280 -11.16 6.85 22.28
#